data_AF-A0A2N1RHK0-F1
#
_entry.id   AF-A0A2N1RHK0-F1
#
_cell.length_a   1.000
_cell.length_b   1.000
_cell.length_c   1.000
_cell.angle_alpha   90.00
_cell.angle_beta   90.00
_cell.angle_gamma   90.00
#
_symmetry.space_group_name_H-M   'P 1'
#
loop_
_entity.id
_entity.type
_entity.pdbx_description
1 polymer ?
#
loop_
_entity_poly.entity_id
_entity_poly.type
_entity_poly.pdbx_seq_one_letter_code
_entity_poly.pdbx_strand_id
1 'polypeptide(L)' 'MALKKNPNAIEFEESASSQKAKALFNKDNALRKENKVLTTFSIEPSFKRELEELFSSMGLGWAAGIRFALKEFSKKYTEK' A
#
# COMPACT_ATOMS: atom_id res chain seq x y z
N MET A 1 -35.38 3.87 -20.74
CA MET A 1 -35.74 5.30 -20.75
C MET A 1 -34.70 6.06 -19.96
N ALA A 2 -34.04 7.03 -20.59
CA ALA A 2 -33.15 7.95 -19.90
C ALA A 2 -33.99 8.90 -19.03
N LEU A 3 -33.67 9.00 -17.74
CA LEU A 3 -34.19 10.06 -16.89
C LEU A 3 -33.07 11.08 -16.64
N LYS A 4 -33.32 12.25 -17.24
CA LYS A 4 -32.55 13.50 -17.24
C LYS A 4 -31.96 13.87 -15.88
N LYS A 5 -30.70 14.34 -15.91
CA LYS A 5 -30.18 15.32 -14.95
C LYS A 5 -31.02 16.59 -15.02
N ASN A 6 -31.49 17.08 -13.86
CA ASN A 6 -31.79 18.49 -13.67
C ASN A 6 -30.70 19.12 -12.79
N PRO A 7 -30.17 20.29 -13.19
CA PRO A 7 -29.28 21.11 -12.37
C PRO A 7 -30.12 22.11 -11.57
N ASN A 8 -29.90 22.14 -10.26
CA ASN A 8 -29.84 23.32 -9.39
C ASN A 8 -30.42 23.09 -7.99
N ALA A 9 -29.65 23.60 -7.03
CA ALA A 9 -30.04 24.01 -5.70
C ALA A 9 -30.44 22.88 -4.73
N ILE A 10 -29.45 22.35 -4.02
CA ILE A 10 -29.34 22.66 -2.60
C ILE A 10 -27.86 22.91 -2.31
N GLU A 11 -27.50 24.19 -2.17
CA GLU A 11 -26.31 24.60 -1.44
C GLU A 11 -26.47 24.08 -0.01
N PHE A 12 -25.99 22.86 0.23
CA PHE A 12 -25.79 22.39 1.59
C PHE A 12 -24.57 23.17 2.09
N GLU A 13 -24.85 24.30 2.75
CA GLU A 13 -24.01 24.93 3.77
C GLU A 13 -23.07 23.88 4.36
N GLU A 14 -21.81 23.91 3.90
CA GLU A 14 -20.80 22.94 4.24
C GLU A 14 -20.39 23.24 5.69
N SER A 15 -21.21 22.76 6.64
CA SER A 15 -21.04 22.99 8.07
C SER A 15 -19.57 22.77 8.43
N ALA A 16 -18.98 23.67 9.22
CA ALA A 16 -17.58 23.59 9.64
C ALA A 16 -17.21 22.21 10.24
N SER A 17 -18.19 21.48 10.76
CA SER A 17 -18.08 20.08 11.20
C SER A 17 -17.82 19.09 10.06
N SER A 18 -18.54 19.21 8.93
CA SER A 18 -18.33 18.41 7.71
C SER A 18 -16.93 18.65 7.11
N GLN A 19 -16.50 19.91 7.06
CA GLN A 19 -15.15 20.26 6.58
C GLN A 19 -14.06 19.74 7.53
N LYS A 20 -14.24 19.86 8.85
CA LYS A 20 -13.31 19.30 9.85
C LYS A 20 -13.25 17.77 9.80
N ALA A 21 -14.38 17.09 9.63
CA ALA A 21 -14.43 15.64 9.49
C ALA A 21 -13.68 15.18 8.23
N LYS A 22 -13.95 15.79 7.06
CA LYS A 22 -13.19 15.51 5.83
C LYS A 22 -11.69 15.77 6.00
N ALA A 23 -11.29 16.82 6.71
CA ALA A 23 -9.88 17.12 6.96
C ALA A 23 -9.19 16.10 7.90
N LEU A 24 -9.91 15.57 8.89
CA LEU A 24 -9.42 14.49 9.76
C LEU A 24 -9.26 13.18 8.98
N PHE A 25 -10.27 12.77 8.19
CA PHE A 25 -10.19 11.56 7.38
C PHE A 25 -9.22 11.66 6.19
N ASN A 26 -8.91 12.87 5.71
CA ASN A 26 -7.89 13.10 4.68
C ASN A 26 -6.45 13.06 5.24
N LYS A 27 -6.23 13.28 6.54
CA LYS A 27 -4.90 13.16 7.14
C LYS A 27 -4.45 11.71 7.23
N ASP A 28 -5.37 10.78 7.49
CA ASP A 28 -5.07 9.34 7.50
C ASP A 28 -5.02 8.74 6.09
N ASN A 29 -5.75 9.33 5.13
CA ASN A 29 -5.69 8.96 3.72
C ASN A 29 -4.55 9.61 2.92
N ALA A 30 -3.73 10.45 3.57
CA ALA A 30 -2.36 10.63 3.14
C ALA A 30 -1.58 9.34 3.45
N LEU A 31 -2.05 8.21 2.92
CA LEU A 31 -1.25 7.05 2.61
C LEU A 31 0.02 7.61 2.00
N ARG A 32 1.10 7.58 2.78
CA ARG A 32 2.44 7.88 2.29
C ARG A 32 2.55 7.08 1.00
N LYS A 33 2.51 7.77 -0.15
CA LYS A 33 2.67 7.10 -1.44
C LYS A 33 4.04 6.46 -1.36
N GLU A 34 4.04 5.18 -1.03
CA GLU A 34 5.25 4.39 -0.97
C GLU A 34 5.86 4.50 -2.37
N ASN A 35 7.10 4.96 -2.46
CA ASN A 35 7.84 4.93 -3.72
C ASN A 35 8.10 3.46 -4.05
N LYS A 36 7.11 2.81 -4.66
CA LYS A 36 7.18 1.41 -5.07
C LYS A 36 8.09 1.34 -6.29
N VAL A 37 9.35 0.98 -6.06
CA VAL A 37 10.28 0.65 -7.15
C VAL A 37 10.02 -0.81 -7.54
N LEU A 38 9.71 -1.03 -8.81
CA LEU A 38 9.65 -2.37 -9.39
C LEU A 38 11.08 -2.80 -9.73
N THR A 39 11.56 -3.85 -9.09
CA THR A 39 12.90 -4.40 -9.31
C THR A 39 12.80 -5.83 -9.81
N THR A 40 13.52 -6.14 -10.88
CA THR A 40 13.67 -7.50 -11.42
C THR A 40 15.07 -8.01 -11.16
N PHE A 41 15.20 -9.27 -10.78
CA PHE A 41 16.48 -9.93 -10.57
C PHE A 41 16.39 -11.40 -10.98
N SER A 42 17.52 -11.98 -11.34
CA SER A 42 17.60 -13.39 -11.74
C SER A 42 17.98 -14.25 -10.54
N ILE A 43 17.29 -15.37 -10.36
CA ILE A 43 17.59 -16.39 -9.35
C ILE A 43 17.40 -17.79 -9.92
N GLU A 44 18.01 -18.75 -9.25
CA GLU A 44 17.84 -20.15 -9.59
C GLU A 44 16.39 -20.62 -9.33
N PRO A 45 15.80 -21.45 -10.23
CA PRO A 45 14.42 -21.93 -10.06
C PRO A 45 14.18 -22.85 -8.85
N SER A 46 15.22 -23.56 -8.39
CA SER A 46 15.20 -24.35 -7.13
C SER A 46 15.08 -23.41 -5.94
N PHE A 47 15.98 -22.43 -5.86
CA PHE A 47 16.02 -21.43 -4.80
C PHE A 47 14.75 -20.58 -4.70
N LYS A 48 14.12 -20.25 -5.83
CA LYS A 48 12.81 -19.56 -5.84
C LYS A 48 11.75 -20.37 -5.09
N ARG A 49 11.69 -21.68 -5.32
CA ARG A 49 10.68 -22.56 -4.70
C ARG A 49 10.91 -22.67 -3.19
N GLU A 50 12.16 -22.84 -2.77
CA GLU A 50 12.52 -22.89 -1.35
C GLU A 50 12.12 -21.60 -0.62
N LEU A 51 12.38 -20.44 -1.23
CA LEU A 51 11.96 -19.15 -0.67
C LEU A 51 10.43 -19.00 -0.64
N GLU A 52 9.72 -19.41 -1.69
CA GLU A 52 8.26 -19.38 -1.72
C GLU A 52 7.65 -20.24 -0.60
N GLU A 53 8.20 -21.44 -0.35
CA GLU A 53 7.79 -22.32 0.74
C GLU A 53 8.10 -21.72 2.12
N LEU A 54 9.31 -21.19 2.30
CA LEU A 54 9.72 -20.48 3.52
C LEU A 54 8.77 -19.33 3.84
N PHE A 55 8.52 -18.44 2.87
CA PHE A 55 7.62 -17.30 3.07
C PHE A 55 6.18 -17.74 3.35
N SER A 56 5.71 -18.79 2.66
CA SER A 56 4.39 -19.37 2.90
C SER A 56 4.25 -19.92 4.32
N SER A 57 5.29 -20.58 4.85
CA SER A 57 5.29 -21.08 6.23
C SER A 57 5.16 -19.96 7.28
N MET A 58 5.64 -18.75 6.94
CA MET A 58 5.53 -17.54 7.76
C MET A 58 4.23 -16.76 7.51
N GLY A 59 3.36 -17.23 6.62
CA GLY A 59 2.14 -16.52 6.19
C GLY A 59 2.41 -15.29 5.31
N LEU A 60 3.58 -15.20 4.70
CA LEU A 60 4.00 -14.10 3.85
C LEU A 60 3.87 -14.48 2.36
N GLY A 61 3.30 -13.58 1.55
CA GLY A 61 3.37 -13.72 0.09
C GLY A 61 4.77 -13.40 -0.46
N TRP A 62 5.08 -13.85 -1.68
CA TRP A 62 6.40 -13.69 -2.32
C TRP A 62 6.97 -12.27 -2.20
N ALA A 63 6.22 -11.25 -2.62
CA ALA A 63 6.69 -9.87 -2.58
C ALA A 63 6.92 -9.35 -1.14
N ALA A 64 6.12 -9.79 -0.18
CA ALA A 64 6.28 -9.42 1.23
C ALA A 64 7.49 -10.11 1.85
N GLY A 65 7.71 -11.39 1.53
CA GLY A 65 8.88 -12.16 1.96
C GLY A 65 10.20 -11.57 1.47
N ILE A 66 10.28 -11.18 0.20
CA ILE A 66 11.47 -10.52 -0.36
C ILE A 66 11.75 -9.19 0.34
N ARG A 67 10.72 -8.36 0.56
CA ARG A 67 10.88 -7.08 1.29
C ARG A 67 11.34 -7.29 2.73
N PHE A 68 10.79 -8.30 3.40
CA PHE A 68 11.18 -8.66 4.76
C PHE A 68 12.64 -9.09 4.81
N ALA A 69 13.06 -10.01 3.94
CA ALA A 69 14.43 -10.50 3.87
C ALA A 69 15.42 -9.36 3.58
N LEU A 70 15.12 -8.47 2.63
CA LEU A 70 15.98 -7.32 2.31
C LEU A 70 16.09 -6.34 3.49
N LYS A 71 14.99 -6.12 4.22
CA LYS A 71 14.99 -5.24 5.40
C LYS A 71 15.82 -5.84 6.54
N GLU A 72 15.66 -7.13 6.82
CA GLU A 72 16.45 -7.82 7.84
C GLU A 72 17.93 -7.91 7.46
N PHE A 73 18.23 -8.17 6.20
CA PHE A 73 19.60 -8.11 5.67
C PHE A 73 20.20 -6.71 5.87
N SER A 74 19.51 -5.65 5.43
CA SER A 74 19.99 -4.28 5.60
C SER A 74 20.26 -3.96 7.07
N LYS A 75 19.34 -4.25 8.00
CA LYS A 75 19.58 -4.03 9.43
C LYS A 75 20.87 -4.70 9.92
N LYS A 76 21.03 -5.99 9.61
CA LYS A 76 22.16 -6.80 10.08
C LYS A 76 23.53 -6.31 9.58
N TYR A 77 23.58 -5.72 8.38
CA TYR A 77 24.82 -5.31 7.73
C TYR A 77 25.07 -3.79 7.68
N THR A 78 24.10 -2.97 8.09
CA THR A 78 24.27 -1.51 8.17
C THR A 78 24.70 -1.05 9.57
N GLU A 79 24.48 -1.86 10.62
CA GLU A 79 24.94 -1.58 11.99
C GLU A 79 26.41 -2.04 12.26
N LYS A 80 27.21 -2.23 11.21
CA LYS A 80 28.68 -2.40 11.29
C LYS A 80 29.37 -1.16 10.76
#